data_AF-M5CDL3-F1
#
_entry.id   AF-M5CDL3-F1
#
_cell.length_a   1.000
_cell.length_b   1.000
_cell.length_c   1.000
_cell.angle_alpha   90.00
_cell.angle_beta   90.00
_cell.angle_gamma   90.00
#
_symmetry.space_group_name_H-M   'P 1'
#
loop_
_entity.id
_entity.type
_entity.pdbx_description
1 polymer ?
#
loop_
_entity_poly.entity_id
_entity_poly.type
_entity_poly.pdbx_seq_one_letter_code
_entity_poly.pdbx_strand_id
1 'polypeptide(L)'
;MTQTATIAGVSIVKVGHGLMLMTWVPEPPSDEQCFESIIAGINAAPAGVKVFLNAGEFYGTWPNVTANLELLNRFFTKYPEYAERTFISVKVQLKASETETPLLS
;
A
#
# COMPACT_ATOMS: atom_id res chain seq x y z
N MET A 1 -3.07 -24.99 0.78
CA MET A 1 -2.62 -24.39 -0.49
C MET A 1 -3.03 -22.92 -0.52
N THR A 2 -2.12 -22.02 -0.92
CA THR A 2 -2.43 -20.59 -1.08
C THR A 2 -3.45 -20.39 -2.18
N GLN A 3 -4.57 -19.72 -1.90
CA GLN A 3 -5.60 -19.44 -2.91
C GLN A 3 -5.21 -18.22 -3.77
N THR A 4 -5.55 -18.28 -5.05
CA THR A 4 -5.26 -17.22 -6.03
C THR A 4 -6.52 -16.70 -6.71
N ALA A 5 -6.44 -15.50 -7.28
CA ALA A 5 -7.44 -14.86 -8.11
C ALA A 5 -6.76 -14.16 -9.30
N THR A 6 -7.54 -13.78 -10.31
CA THR A 6 -7.04 -13.04 -11.47
C THR A 6 -7.71 -11.67 -11.53
N ILE A 7 -6.92 -10.61 -11.59
CA ILE A 7 -7.39 -9.23 -11.78
C ILE A 7 -6.69 -8.68 -13.02
N ALA A 8 -7.45 -8.23 -14.02
CA ALA A 8 -6.91 -7.66 -15.27
C ALA A 8 -5.83 -8.55 -15.93
N GLY A 9 -6.00 -9.88 -15.89
CA GLY A 9 -5.03 -10.85 -16.43
C GLY A 9 -3.82 -11.14 -15.53
N VAL A 10 -3.70 -10.49 -14.37
CA VAL A 10 -2.62 -10.73 -13.39
C VAL A 10 -3.10 -11.71 -12.31
N SER A 11 -2.34 -12.80 -12.13
CA SER A 11 -2.55 -13.74 -11.03
C SER A 11 -2.06 -13.15 -9.72
N ILE A 12 -2.95 -13.06 -8.72
CA ILE A 12 -2.66 -12.55 -7.39
C ILE A 12 -3.07 -13.54 -6.30
N VAL A 13 -2.46 -13.46 -5.13
CA VAL A 13 -2.97 -14.15 -3.93
C VAL A 13 -4.33 -13.55 -3.52
N LYS A 14 -5.25 -14.37 -2.99
CA LYS A 14 -6.57 -13.90 -2.54
C LYS A 14 -6.54 -13.05 -1.26
N VAL A 15 -5.48 -13.18 -0.46
CA VAL A 15 -5.32 -12.43 0.80
C VAL A 15 -4.29 -11.32 0.56
N GLY A 16 -4.73 -10.06 0.70
CA GLY A 16 -3.85 -8.90 0.57
C GLY A 16 -3.06 -8.59 1.84
N HIS A 17 -1.88 -8.01 1.68
CA HIS A 17 -1.07 -7.49 2.77
C HIS A 17 -1.45 -6.04 3.06
N GLY A 18 -1.97 -5.77 4.26
CA GLY A 18 -2.37 -4.43 4.68
C GLY A 18 -1.16 -3.59 5.13
N LEU A 19 -1.04 -2.37 4.62
CA LEU A 19 0.07 -1.47 4.94
C LEU A 19 -0.31 -0.31 5.87
N MET A 20 -1.58 -0.21 6.25
CA MET A 20 -2.10 0.92 7.04
C MET A 20 -1.32 1.15 8.34
N LEU A 21 -1.14 0.11 9.15
CA LEU A 21 -0.49 0.22 10.47
C LEU A 21 1.03 0.30 10.41
N MET A 22 1.64 0.30 9.22
CA MET A 22 3.06 0.57 9.07
C MET A 22 3.37 2.07 9.23
N THR A 23 2.39 2.94 9.00
CA THR A 23 2.57 4.40 8.99
C THR A 23 1.41 5.17 9.63
N TRP A 24 0.21 4.59 9.71
CA TRP A 24 -0.95 5.19 10.37
C TRP A 24 -1.17 4.60 11.77
N VAL A 25 -0.21 4.87 12.65
CA VAL A 25 -0.17 4.43 14.05
C VAL A 25 0.67 5.46 14.84
N PRO A 26 0.46 5.66 16.17
CA PRO A 26 1.23 6.65 16.93
C PRO A 26 2.75 6.40 16.91
N GLU A 27 3.15 5.14 17.03
CA GLU A 27 4.54 4.70 17.01
C GLU A 27 4.72 3.70 15.86
N PRO A 28 5.09 4.16 14.66
CA PRO A 28 5.27 3.27 13.52
C PRO A 28 6.47 2.34 13.74
N PRO A 29 6.38 1.08 13.26
CA PRO A 29 7.54 0.18 13.23
C PRO A 29 8.67 0.74 12.35
N SER A 30 9.89 0.23 12.51
CA SER A 30 11.00 0.63 11.63
C SER A 30 10.77 0.21 10.19
N ASP A 31 11.49 0.86 9.26
CA ASP A 31 11.51 0.48 7.84
C ASP A 31 11.91 -1.00 7.68
N GLU A 32 12.94 -1.46 8.40
CA GLU A 32 13.37 -2.87 8.35
C GLU A 32 12.23 -3.83 8.70
N GLN A 33 11.50 -3.58 9.79
CA GLN A 33 10.40 -4.44 10.20
C GLN A 33 9.25 -4.41 9.18
N CYS A 34 8.94 -3.24 8.62
CA CYS A 34 7.95 -3.13 7.55
C CYS A 34 8.37 -3.94 6.32
N PHE A 35 9.62 -3.78 5.89
CA PHE A 35 10.15 -4.41 4.68
C PHE A 35 10.23 -5.92 4.85
N GLU A 36 10.70 -6.42 5.98
CA GLU A 36 10.72 -7.85 6.29
C GLU A 36 9.31 -8.47 6.23
N SER A 37 8.30 -7.77 6.78
CA SER A 37 6.91 -8.22 6.72
C SER A 37 6.38 -8.30 5.28
N ILE A 38 6.66 -7.30 4.45
CA ILE A 38 6.28 -7.29 3.03
C ILE A 38 6.99 -8.43 2.28
N ILE A 39 8.30 -8.57 2.47
CA ILE A 39 9.12 -9.61 1.84
C ILE A 39 8.67 -11.01 2.24
N ALA A 40 8.30 -11.23 3.51
CA ALA A 40 7.75 -12.50 3.97
C ALA A 40 6.45 -12.84 3.24
N GLY A 41 5.55 -11.86 3.06
CA GLY A 41 4.34 -12.03 2.25
C GLY A 41 4.66 -12.40 0.80
N ILE A 42 5.62 -11.71 0.19
CA ILE A 42 6.09 -11.96 -1.18
C ILE A 42 6.68 -13.38 -1.31
N ASN A 43 7.52 -13.81 -0.36
CA ASN A 43 8.14 -15.13 -0.39
C ASN A 43 7.15 -16.27 -0.15
N ALA A 44 6.04 -16.02 0.55
CA ALA A 44 4.97 -16.99 0.74
C ALA A 44 4.07 -17.18 -0.51
N ALA A 45 4.14 -16.27 -1.49
CA ALA A 45 3.37 -16.39 -2.71
C ALA A 45 3.96 -17.44 -3.67
N PRO A 46 3.12 -18.25 -4.34
CA PRO A 46 3.58 -19.17 -5.38
C PRO A 46 4.34 -18.45 -6.51
N ALA A 47 5.22 -19.17 -7.20
CA ALA A 47 5.93 -18.64 -8.37
C ALA A 47 4.93 -18.12 -9.43
N GLY A 48 5.21 -16.94 -9.99
CA GLY A 48 4.35 -16.29 -10.97
C GLY A 48 3.06 -15.64 -10.42
N VAL A 49 2.82 -15.68 -9.11
CA VAL A 49 1.68 -15.04 -8.45
C VAL A 49 2.15 -13.80 -7.71
N LYS A 50 1.49 -12.65 -7.93
CA LYS A 50 1.82 -11.39 -7.26
C LYS A 50 1.12 -11.27 -5.90
N VAL A 51 1.75 -10.58 -4.95
CA VAL A 51 1.12 -10.22 -3.68
C VAL A 51 0.34 -8.93 -3.80
N PHE A 52 -0.92 -8.95 -3.37
CA PHE A 52 -1.73 -7.74 -3.33
C PHE A 52 -1.33 -6.87 -2.14
N LEU A 53 -0.81 -5.67 -2.38
CA LEU A 53 -0.48 -4.69 -1.35
C LEU A 53 -1.61 -3.67 -1.24
N ASN A 54 -2.20 -3.55 -0.05
CA ASN A 54 -3.23 -2.57 0.26
C ASN A 54 -2.59 -1.34 0.91
N ALA A 55 -2.47 -0.26 0.13
CA ALA A 55 -1.86 1.01 0.50
C ALA A 55 -2.88 2.15 0.48
N GLY A 56 -2.49 3.30 1.03
CA GLY A 56 -3.32 4.51 1.01
C GLY A 56 -2.45 5.76 1.01
N GLU A 57 -2.78 6.73 0.15
CA GLU A 57 -2.16 8.06 0.14
C GLU A 57 -2.27 8.72 1.52
N PHE A 58 -3.40 8.54 2.20
CA PHE A 58 -3.70 9.13 3.49
C PHE A 58 -3.35 8.25 4.69
N TYR A 59 -2.64 7.13 4.49
CA TYR A 59 -2.19 6.26 5.57
C TYR A 59 -0.96 6.84 6.27
N GLY A 60 -1.12 7.99 6.90
CA GLY A 60 -0.09 8.66 7.67
C GLY A 60 -0.71 9.49 8.78
N THR A 61 0.12 9.98 9.68
CA THR A 61 -0.28 10.87 10.76
C THR A 61 0.21 12.28 10.48
N TRP A 62 -0.52 13.29 10.95
CA TRP A 62 -0.06 14.68 10.82
C TRP A 62 1.31 14.83 11.51
N PRO A 63 2.29 15.52 10.90
CA PRO A 63 2.18 16.31 9.66
C PRO A 63 2.43 15.53 8.36
N ASN A 64 2.90 14.28 8.42
CA ASN A 64 3.19 13.46 7.23
C ASN A 64 2.03 12.49 6.89
N VAL A 65 0.98 13.04 6.27
CA VAL A 65 -0.18 12.24 5.84
C VAL A 65 0.14 11.24 4.72
N THR A 66 1.20 11.50 3.94
CA THR A 66 1.64 10.68 2.79
C THR A 66 2.66 9.59 3.13
N ALA A 67 2.94 9.37 4.42
CA ALA A 67 4.00 8.49 4.90
C ALA A 67 3.98 7.07 4.29
N ASN A 68 2.79 6.52 3.99
CA ASN A 68 2.67 5.18 3.38
C ASN A 68 3.24 5.11 1.96
N LEU A 69 3.08 6.17 1.16
CA LEU A 69 3.65 6.23 -0.19
C LEU A 69 5.17 6.40 -0.12
N GLU A 70 5.65 7.17 0.85
CA GLU A 70 7.08 7.33 1.10
C GLU A 70 7.72 6.01 1.57
N LEU A 71 7.04 5.23 2.42
CA LEU A 71 7.47 3.88 2.81
C LEU A 71 7.59 2.97 1.58
N LEU A 72 6.59 2.95 0.70
CA LEU A 72 6.63 2.18 -0.54
C LEU A 72 7.75 2.64 -1.48
N ASN A 73 7.98 3.95 -1.59
CA ASN A 73 9.08 4.50 -2.37
C ASN A 73 10.44 3.98 -1.85
N ARG A 74 10.67 4.07 -0.54
CA ARG A 74 11.91 3.53 0.07
C ARG A 74 12.03 2.02 -0.11
N PHE A 75 10.93 1.28 0.02
CA PHE A 75 10.90 -0.17 -0.19
C PHE A 75 11.30 -0.56 -1.63
N PHE A 76 10.64 -0.01 -2.65
CA PHE A 76 10.93 -0.36 -4.05
C PHE A 76 12.24 0.25 -4.56
N THR A 77 12.71 1.34 -3.96
CA THR A 77 14.07 1.84 -4.23
C THR A 77 15.12 0.87 -3.72
N LYS A 78 14.91 0.28 -2.53
CA LYS A 78 15.84 -0.68 -1.91
C LYS A 78 15.75 -2.07 -2.53
N TYR A 79 14.55 -2.49 -2.96
CA TYR A 79 14.26 -3.83 -3.50
C TYR A 79 13.46 -3.75 -4.81
N PRO A 80 14.04 -3.21 -5.89
CA PRO A 80 13.34 -3.01 -7.16
C PRO A 80 12.81 -4.32 -7.77
N GLU A 81 13.45 -5.46 -7.50
CA GLU A 81 13.03 -6.79 -7.95
C GLU A 81 11.64 -7.20 -7.46
N TYR A 82 11.15 -6.61 -6.36
CA TYR A 82 9.83 -6.92 -5.82
C TYR A 82 8.69 -6.14 -6.47
N ALA A 83 8.98 -5.14 -7.31
CA ALA A 83 7.95 -4.47 -8.11
C ALA A 83 7.20 -5.48 -9.00
N GLU A 84 7.92 -6.41 -9.63
CA GLU A 84 7.30 -7.45 -10.45
C GLU A 84 6.60 -8.55 -9.66
N ARG A 85 6.81 -8.62 -8.34
CA ARG A 85 6.17 -9.60 -7.45
C ARG A 85 4.95 -9.06 -6.71
N THR A 86 4.56 -7.81 -6.95
CA THR A 86 3.48 -7.15 -6.22
C THR A 86 2.42 -6.56 -7.14
N PHE A 87 1.19 -6.48 -6.63
CA PHE A 87 0.07 -5.77 -7.23
C PHE A 87 -0.40 -4.73 -6.22
N ILE A 88 -0.27 -3.44 -6.51
CA ILE A 88 -0.49 -2.38 -5.52
C ILE A 88 -1.87 -1.75 -5.74
N SER A 89 -2.65 -1.62 -4.66
CA SER A 89 -3.90 -0.87 -4.63
C SER A 89 -3.78 0.28 -3.65
N VAL A 90 -3.68 1.50 -4.18
CA VAL A 90 -3.62 2.75 -3.41
C VAL A 90 -5.00 3.39 -3.37
N LYS A 91 -5.49 3.72 -2.16
CA LYS A 91 -6.67 4.59 -1.98
C LYS A 91 -6.18 6.04 -1.86
N VAL A 92 -6.84 6.95 -2.55
CA VAL A 92 -6.55 8.40 -2.49
C VAL A 92 -7.65 9.11 -1.73
N GLN A 93 -7.32 10.21 -1.04
CA GLN A 93 -8.32 11.04 -0.38
C GLN A 93 -8.77 12.12 -1.37
N LEU A 94 -10.05 12.12 -1.74
CA LEU A 94 -10.61 13.21 -2.53
C LEU A 94 -10.88 14.40 -1.60
N LYS A 95 -10.34 15.57 -1.94
CA LYS A 95 -10.79 16.84 -1.34
C LYS A 95 -12.20 17.11 -1.88
N ALA A 96 -13.17 17.31 -1.00
CA ALA A 96 -14.48 17.78 -1.43
C ALA A 96 -14.31 19.14 -2.12
N SER A 97 -14.90 19.31 -3.30
CA SER A 97 -14.98 20.62 -3.93
C SER A 97 -15.68 21.59 -2.98
N GLU A 98 -15.07 22.72 -2.68
CA GLU A 98 -15.73 23.82 -2.01
C GLU A 98 -16.85 24.30 -2.96
N THR A 99 -18.10 23.96 -2.66
CA THR A 99 -19.25 24.63 -3.26
C THR A 99 -19.24 26.04 -2.68
N GLU A 100 -18.82 27.03 -3.46
CA GLU A 100 -19.07 28.43 -3.12
C GLU A 100 -20.57 28.59 -2.90
N THR A 101 -21.00 28.74 -1.65
CA THR A 101 -22.36 29.17 -1.34
C THR A 101 -22.51 30.56 -1.96
N PRO A 102 -23.40 30.77 -2.96
CA PRO A 102 -23.57 32.11 -3.52
C PRO A 102 -24.01 33.02 -2.38
N LEU A 103 -23.28 34.11 -2.16
CA LEU A 103 -23.73 35.17 -1.29
C LEU A 103 -25.02 35.73 -1.90
N LEU A 104 -26.17 35.33 -1.33
CA LEU A 104 -27.44 35.98 -1.60
C LEU A 104 -27.36 37.38 -0.98
N SER A 105 -27.13 38.38 -1.83
CA SER A 105 -27.28 39.81 -1.54
C SER A 105 -28.74 40.19 -1.49
#